data_AF-A0AAW2X1X9-F1
#
_entry.id   AF-A0AAW2X1X9-F1
#
_cell.length_a   1.000
_cell.length_b   1.000
_cell.length_c   1.000
_cell.angle_alpha   90.00
_cell.angle_beta   90.00
_cell.angle_gamma   90.00
#
_symmetry.space_group_name_H-M   'P 1'
#
loop_
_entity.id
_entity.type
_entity.pdbx_description
1 polymer ?
#
loop_
_entity_poly.entity_id
_entity_poly.type
_entity_poly.pdbx_seq_one_letter_code
_entity_poly.pdbx_strand_id
1 'polypeptide(L)'
;MGYSDSQWTSWLVPMIVVANVAMFVVIMFVNNCPKNHNGLQGNCVARLEKLGALQWDKIVHQNQSWRLITCIWLHAGVIHLLANMLSLVFIGIRLEQQFGFIRVGVIYLLSGIGGSILSSLFIQRSISVGASGALFGLLGAMLSELFTNWTIYTNKAAALFTLIVIIAINLAVGILPHVDNFAHIGGFLTGFLLGFVLLVRPQFGWLESRHRPAATRLKSKYTVYQYVFWISATILLIVGFTVGLVMLFKGENANDKCSWCHYLSCVPTSRWSCNN
;
A
#
# COMPACT_ATOMS: atom_id res chain seq x y z
N MET A 1 2.18 -7.13 36.70
CA MET A 1 1.77 -8.37 36.01
C MET A 1 1.48 -8.01 34.57
N GLY A 2 2.35 -8.46 33.66
CA GLY A 2 2.30 -8.08 32.24
C GLY A 2 1.10 -8.71 31.53
N TYR A 3 0.37 -7.90 30.77
CA TYR A 3 -0.59 -8.38 29.79
C TYR A 3 0.16 -9.31 28.82
N SER A 4 -0.21 -10.59 28.78
CA SER A 4 0.02 -11.39 27.59
C SER A 4 -1.01 -10.94 26.58
N ASP A 5 -0.68 -9.87 25.83
CA ASP A 5 -1.34 -9.64 24.55
C ASP A 5 -1.08 -10.90 23.74
N SER A 6 -2.12 -11.70 23.45
CA SER A 6 -1.98 -12.85 22.57
C SER A 6 -1.56 -12.33 21.19
N GLN A 7 -0.25 -12.31 20.94
CA GLN A 7 0.29 -11.93 19.65
C GLN A 7 -0.22 -12.95 18.63
N TRP A 8 -0.84 -12.45 17.57
CA TRP A 8 -1.25 -13.32 16.48
C TRP A 8 -0.02 -14.00 15.90
N THR A 9 -0.08 -15.31 15.71
CA THR A 9 0.92 -16.01 14.91
C THR A 9 0.79 -15.52 13.47
N SER A 10 1.83 -14.87 12.96
CA SER A 10 1.84 -14.39 11.58
C SER A 10 1.91 -15.55 10.60
N TRP A 11 0.94 -15.64 9.71
CA TRP A 11 0.91 -16.63 8.62
C TRP A 11 0.52 -15.98 7.29
N LEU A 12 -0.30 -14.93 7.31
CA LEU A 12 -0.75 -14.26 6.09
C LEU A 12 0.43 -13.57 5.38
N VAL A 13 1.24 -12.81 6.12
CA VAL A 13 2.36 -12.08 5.52
C VAL A 13 3.39 -13.05 4.90
N PRO A 14 3.84 -14.12 5.60
CA PRO A 14 4.65 -15.16 4.97
C PRO A 14 4.00 -15.77 3.72
N MET A 15 2.68 -16.04 3.73
CA MET A 15 1.98 -16.58 2.56
C MET A 15 1.96 -15.60 1.39
N ILE A 16 1.78 -14.30 1.64
CA ILE A 16 1.88 -13.26 0.59
C ILE A 16 3.30 -13.25 0.00
N VAL A 17 4.34 -13.38 0.83
CA VAL A 17 5.72 -13.46 0.34
C VAL A 17 5.92 -14.69 -0.55
N VAL A 18 5.49 -15.87 -0.09
CA VAL A 18 5.57 -17.11 -0.89
C VAL A 18 4.82 -16.96 -2.21
N ALA A 19 3.62 -16.41 -2.20
CA ALA A 19 2.83 -16.20 -3.41
C ALA A 19 3.54 -15.26 -4.41
N ASN A 20 4.12 -14.15 -3.94
CA ASN A 20 4.86 -13.22 -4.79
C ASN A 20 6.14 -13.84 -5.37
N VAL A 21 6.88 -14.60 -4.56
CA VAL A 21 8.07 -15.32 -5.03
C VAL A 21 7.68 -16.38 -6.06
N ALA A 22 6.65 -17.17 -5.79
CA ALA A 22 6.14 -18.17 -6.73
C ALA A 22 5.70 -17.54 -8.05
N MET A 23 4.91 -16.46 -8.00
CA MET A 23 4.49 -15.71 -9.19
C MET A 23 5.69 -15.16 -9.95
N PHE A 24 6.70 -14.61 -9.26
CA PHE A 24 7.91 -14.13 -9.92
C PHE A 24 8.65 -15.26 -10.65
N VAL A 25 8.81 -16.42 -10.02
CA VAL A 25 9.42 -17.60 -10.65
C VAL A 25 8.63 -18.03 -11.89
N VAL A 26 7.30 -18.10 -11.81
CA VAL A 26 6.43 -18.40 -12.96
C VAL A 26 6.66 -17.41 -14.11
N ILE A 27 6.70 -16.11 -13.81
CA ILE A 27 6.96 -15.06 -14.81
C ILE A 27 8.32 -15.27 -15.48
N MET A 28 9.37 -15.56 -14.72
CA MET A 28 10.72 -15.78 -15.24
C MET A 28 10.78 -16.98 -16.19
N PHE A 29 10.07 -18.08 -15.87
CA PHE A 29 9.98 -19.26 -16.74
C PHE A 29 9.17 -18.99 -18.00
N VAL A 30 7.97 -18.40 -17.88
CA VAL A 30 7.09 -18.09 -19.04
C VAL A 30 7.78 -17.13 -20.02
N ASN A 31 8.62 -16.23 -19.53
CA ASN A 31 9.31 -15.24 -20.35
C ASN A 31 10.65 -15.73 -20.93
N ASN A 32 11.07 -16.98 -20.69
CA ASN A 32 12.36 -17.52 -21.12
C ASN A 32 13.58 -16.66 -20.69
N CYS A 33 13.49 -16.00 -19.54
CA CYS A 33 14.53 -15.10 -19.05
C CYS A 33 15.91 -15.69 -18.86
N PRO A 34 16.06 -16.96 -18.41
CA PRO A 34 17.38 -17.54 -18.21
C PRO A 34 18.23 -17.65 -19.49
N LYS A 35 17.61 -17.58 -20.68
CA LYS A 35 18.30 -17.75 -21.98
C LYS A 35 18.70 -16.43 -22.67
N ASN A 36 18.14 -15.29 -22.26
CA ASN A 36 18.29 -13.99 -22.95
C ASN A 36 18.83 -12.87 -22.04
N HIS A 37 19.55 -13.19 -20.97
CA HIS A 37 19.93 -12.21 -19.95
C HIS A 37 21.36 -11.67 -20.10
N ASN A 38 21.49 -10.35 -20.25
CA ASN A 38 22.73 -9.60 -20.05
C ASN A 38 22.59 -8.76 -18.76
N GLY A 39 23.02 -9.27 -17.59
CA GLY A 39 23.22 -8.48 -16.36
C GLY A 39 22.19 -8.64 -15.22
N LEU A 40 22.34 -7.92 -14.10
CA LEU A 40 21.45 -7.98 -12.92
C LEU A 40 20.13 -7.17 -13.09
N GLN A 41 20.04 -6.40 -14.17
CA GLN A 41 19.02 -5.38 -14.44
C GLN A 41 18.54 -5.51 -15.91
N GLY A 42 18.31 -6.75 -16.35
CA GLY A 42 18.05 -7.08 -17.75
C GLY A 42 16.57 -6.95 -18.15
N ASN A 43 16.35 -6.59 -19.41
CA ASN A 43 15.05 -6.40 -20.09
C ASN A 43 14.22 -7.70 -20.27
N CYS A 44 14.26 -8.62 -19.31
CA CYS A 44 13.42 -9.81 -19.35
C CYS A 44 12.00 -9.58 -18.77
N VAL A 45 11.43 -8.44 -19.13
CA VAL A 45 10.15 -7.94 -18.62
C VAL A 45 9.04 -8.04 -19.68
N ALA A 46 9.38 -8.60 -20.85
CA ALA A 46 8.66 -8.42 -22.11
C ALA A 46 7.23 -9.00 -22.20
N ARG A 47 6.65 -9.62 -21.16
CA ARG A 47 5.22 -10.03 -21.17
C ARG A 47 4.48 -9.90 -19.84
N LEU A 48 4.89 -9.00 -18.94
CA LEU A 48 4.08 -8.68 -17.75
C LEU A 48 2.64 -8.27 -18.11
N GLU A 49 2.46 -7.62 -19.26
CA GLU A 49 1.15 -7.28 -19.79
C GLU A 49 0.20 -8.47 -19.99
N LYS A 50 0.69 -9.63 -20.44
CA LYS A 50 -0.18 -10.79 -20.64
C LYS A 50 -0.61 -11.42 -19.33
N LEU A 51 0.21 -11.26 -18.29
CA LEU A 51 0.04 -11.88 -16.98
C LEU A 51 -0.72 -10.99 -15.99
N GLY A 52 -1.15 -9.80 -16.41
CA GLY A 52 -1.98 -8.93 -15.59
C GLY A 52 -1.32 -7.64 -15.09
N ALA A 53 -0.26 -7.17 -15.75
CA ALA A 53 0.28 -5.84 -15.45
C ALA A 53 -0.79 -4.77 -15.61
N LEU A 54 -0.64 -3.72 -14.83
CA LEU A 54 -1.49 -2.55 -14.91
C LEU A 54 -1.22 -1.83 -16.23
N GLN A 55 -2.26 -1.66 -17.04
CA GLN A 55 -2.20 -0.95 -18.32
C GLN A 55 -3.56 -0.32 -18.58
N TRP A 56 -3.58 1.00 -18.67
CA TRP A 56 -4.82 1.79 -18.76
C TRP A 56 -5.72 1.37 -19.92
N ASP A 57 -5.15 1.25 -21.14
CA ASP A 57 -5.91 0.88 -22.35
C ASP A 57 -6.69 -0.44 -22.17
N LYS A 58 -6.05 -1.46 -21.58
CA LYS A 58 -6.70 -2.76 -21.34
C LYS A 58 -7.76 -2.70 -20.26
N ILE A 59 -7.59 -1.85 -19.25
CA ILE A 59 -8.57 -1.68 -18.17
C ILE A 59 -9.81 -0.96 -18.69
N VAL A 60 -9.62 0.14 -19.42
CA VAL A 60 -10.71 1.03 -19.85
C VAL A 60 -11.37 0.55 -21.14
N HIS A 61 -10.60 0.22 -22.18
CA HIS A 61 -11.16 -0.14 -23.48
C HIS A 61 -11.44 -1.64 -23.64
N GLN A 62 -10.75 -2.50 -22.88
CA GLN A 62 -10.93 -3.96 -22.97
C GLN A 62 -11.61 -4.56 -21.72
N ASN A 63 -12.11 -3.72 -20.81
CA ASN A 63 -12.81 -4.12 -19.58
C ASN A 63 -12.01 -5.11 -18.68
N GLN A 64 -10.68 -5.05 -18.70
CA GLN A 64 -9.82 -5.95 -17.91
C GLN A 64 -9.56 -5.40 -16.50
N SER A 65 -10.64 -5.14 -15.74
CA SER A 65 -10.59 -4.55 -14.39
C SER A 65 -9.84 -5.40 -13.36
N TRP A 66 -9.78 -6.72 -13.58
CA TRP A 66 -9.00 -7.67 -12.77
C TRP A 66 -7.51 -7.30 -12.68
N ARG A 67 -6.99 -6.51 -13.64
CA ARG A 67 -5.62 -5.99 -13.64
C ARG A 67 -5.28 -5.11 -12.43
N LEU A 68 -6.28 -4.42 -11.88
CA LEU A 68 -6.15 -3.61 -10.66
C LEU A 68 -5.76 -4.44 -9.42
N ILE A 69 -6.00 -5.76 -9.48
CA ILE A 69 -5.68 -6.70 -8.40
C ILE A 69 -4.45 -7.52 -8.78
N THR A 70 -4.38 -8.04 -10.01
CA THR A 70 -3.28 -8.93 -10.40
C THR A 70 -1.93 -8.24 -10.44
N CYS A 71 -1.87 -6.93 -10.76
CA CYS A 71 -0.60 -6.21 -10.82
C CYS A 71 0.14 -6.17 -9.48
N ILE A 72 -0.58 -6.29 -8.35
CA ILE A 72 -0.03 -6.34 -6.98
C ILE A 72 0.92 -7.53 -6.81
N TRP A 73 0.71 -8.62 -7.55
CA TRP A 73 1.45 -9.88 -7.42
C TRP A 73 2.61 -10.02 -8.42
N LEU A 74 2.75 -9.08 -9.35
CA LEU A 74 3.74 -9.12 -10.42
C LEU A 74 4.95 -8.25 -10.05
N HIS A 75 6.16 -8.67 -10.43
CA HIS A 75 7.37 -7.91 -10.15
C HIS A 75 8.26 -7.85 -11.40
N ALA A 76 8.83 -6.68 -11.68
CA ALA A 76 9.62 -6.42 -12.88
C ALA A 76 11.08 -6.94 -12.81
N GLY A 77 11.58 -7.30 -11.63
CA GLY A 77 12.96 -7.79 -11.50
C GLY A 77 13.29 -8.26 -10.10
N VAL A 78 14.45 -8.91 -9.95
CA VAL A 78 14.90 -9.55 -8.70
C VAL A 78 15.08 -8.52 -7.59
N ILE A 79 15.78 -7.41 -7.87
CA ILE A 79 16.00 -6.34 -6.87
C ILE A 79 14.66 -5.74 -6.43
N HIS A 80 13.74 -5.53 -7.37
CA HIS A 80 12.41 -5.02 -7.06
C HIS A 80 11.60 -5.99 -6.18
N LEU A 81 11.63 -7.29 -6.48
CA LEU A 81 11.01 -8.31 -5.63
C LEU A 81 11.64 -8.33 -4.23
N LEU A 82 12.96 -8.42 -4.14
CA LEU A 82 13.68 -8.50 -2.86
C LEU A 82 13.36 -7.29 -1.97
N ALA A 83 13.39 -6.08 -2.51
CA ALA A 83 13.04 -4.87 -1.77
C ALA A 83 11.61 -4.93 -1.22
N ASN A 84 10.62 -5.30 -2.06
CA ASN A 84 9.23 -5.44 -1.62
C ASN A 84 9.06 -6.51 -0.53
N MET A 85 9.68 -7.69 -0.71
CA MET A 85 9.50 -8.79 0.24
C MET A 85 10.17 -8.49 1.58
N LEU A 86 11.36 -7.87 1.59
CA LEU A 86 12.00 -7.43 2.83
C LEU A 86 11.12 -6.40 3.56
N SER A 87 10.65 -5.36 2.86
CA SER A 87 9.75 -4.37 3.44
C SER A 87 8.46 -4.99 3.97
N LEU A 88 7.86 -5.93 3.23
CA LEU A 88 6.67 -6.65 3.63
C LEU A 88 6.88 -7.48 4.90
N VAL A 89 8.00 -8.18 5.02
CA VAL A 89 8.34 -8.97 6.21
C VAL A 89 8.52 -8.05 7.42
N PHE A 90 9.29 -6.97 7.30
CA PHE A 90 9.54 -6.06 8.42
C PHE A 90 8.27 -5.34 8.92
N ILE A 91 7.47 -4.81 7.99
CA ILE A 91 6.29 -4.00 8.33
C ILE A 91 5.05 -4.86 8.53
N GLY A 92 4.81 -5.81 7.61
CA GLY A 92 3.63 -6.64 7.58
C GLY A 92 3.54 -7.57 8.79
N ILE A 93 4.60 -8.30 9.13
CA ILE A 93 4.59 -9.23 10.27
C ILE A 93 4.28 -8.46 11.55
N ARG A 94 4.93 -7.31 11.74
CA ARG A 94 4.71 -6.45 12.90
C ARG A 94 3.25 -6.03 13.05
N LEU A 95 2.63 -5.59 11.96
CA LEU A 95 1.21 -5.22 11.95
C LEU A 95 0.29 -6.44 12.16
N GLU A 96 0.61 -7.58 11.54
CA GLU A 96 -0.20 -8.80 11.64
C GLU A 96 -0.23 -9.31 13.08
N GLN A 97 0.92 -9.36 13.75
CA GLN A 97 1.02 -9.76 15.16
C GLN A 97 0.20 -8.86 16.08
N GLN A 98 0.09 -7.56 15.75
CA GLN A 98 -0.63 -6.58 16.58
C GLN A 98 -2.13 -6.53 16.35
N PHE A 99 -2.57 -6.65 15.09
CA PHE A 99 -3.94 -6.33 14.68
C PHE A 99 -4.67 -7.53 14.06
N GLY A 100 -3.97 -8.62 13.80
CA GLY A 100 -4.49 -9.83 13.20
C GLY A 100 -4.50 -9.77 11.67
N PHE A 101 -4.48 -10.96 11.08
CA PHE A 101 -4.35 -11.16 9.64
C PHE A 101 -5.49 -10.55 8.82
N ILE A 102 -6.75 -10.56 9.32
CA ILE A 102 -7.90 -10.02 8.56
C ILE A 102 -7.72 -8.54 8.29
N ARG A 103 -7.37 -7.75 9.32
CA ARG A 103 -7.23 -6.30 9.18
C ARG A 103 -6.06 -5.94 8.29
N VAL A 104 -4.92 -6.59 8.48
CA VAL A 104 -3.72 -6.36 7.67
C VAL A 104 -3.94 -6.79 6.22
N GLY A 105 -4.60 -7.91 5.98
CA GLY A 105 -4.94 -8.38 4.64
C GLY A 105 -5.86 -7.42 3.89
N VAL A 106 -6.90 -6.90 4.55
CA VAL A 106 -7.81 -5.89 3.97
C VAL A 106 -7.05 -4.61 3.65
N ILE A 107 -6.21 -4.10 4.57
CA ILE A 107 -5.40 -2.91 4.33
C ILE A 107 -4.46 -3.13 3.14
N TYR A 108 -3.75 -4.25 3.10
CA TYR A 108 -2.82 -4.58 2.02
C TYR A 108 -3.54 -4.62 0.66
N LEU A 109 -4.63 -5.39 0.55
CA LEU A 109 -5.34 -5.56 -0.71
C LEU A 109 -6.00 -4.26 -1.20
N LEU A 110 -6.76 -3.59 -0.35
CA LEU A 110 -7.46 -2.36 -0.75
C LEU A 110 -6.49 -1.22 -1.04
N SER A 111 -5.37 -1.11 -0.32
CA SER A 111 -4.35 -0.11 -0.63
C SER A 111 -3.66 -0.40 -1.96
N GLY A 112 -3.39 -1.68 -2.28
CA GLY A 112 -2.90 -2.06 -3.60
C GLY A 112 -3.86 -1.66 -4.72
N ILE A 113 -5.17 -1.87 -4.53
CA ILE A 113 -6.20 -1.45 -5.50
C ILE A 113 -6.28 0.07 -5.59
N GLY A 114 -6.29 0.79 -4.46
CA GLY A 114 -6.31 2.26 -4.42
C GLY A 114 -5.09 2.87 -5.11
N GLY A 115 -3.90 2.28 -4.92
CA GLY A 115 -2.70 2.61 -5.67
C GLY A 115 -2.86 2.35 -7.17
N SER A 116 -3.41 1.20 -7.55
CA SER A 116 -3.61 0.82 -8.96
C SER A 116 -4.61 1.75 -9.67
N ILE A 117 -5.67 2.18 -8.99
CA ILE A 117 -6.63 3.16 -9.52
C ILE A 117 -5.93 4.51 -9.73
N LEU A 118 -5.20 5.01 -8.72
CA LEU A 118 -4.54 6.31 -8.84
C LEU A 118 -3.45 6.30 -9.91
N SER A 119 -2.64 5.23 -9.96
CA SER A 119 -1.68 5.02 -11.05
C SER A 119 -2.34 5.05 -12.41
N SER A 120 -3.42 4.29 -12.62
CA SER A 120 -4.12 4.25 -13.92
C SER A 120 -4.71 5.59 -14.33
N LEU A 121 -5.08 6.46 -13.38
CA LEU A 121 -5.61 7.79 -13.67
C LEU A 121 -4.55 8.79 -14.14
N PHE A 122 -3.28 8.62 -13.72
CA PHE A 122 -2.19 9.55 -14.03
C PHE A 122 -1.15 9.00 -15.01
N ILE A 123 -1.07 7.67 -15.14
CA ILE A 123 -0.12 6.95 -15.99
C ILE A 123 -0.91 6.11 -17.00
N GLN A 124 -0.92 6.55 -18.26
CA GLN A 124 -1.66 5.86 -19.33
C GLN A 124 -0.77 5.11 -20.33
N ARG A 125 0.50 5.51 -20.47
CA ARG A 125 1.41 5.02 -21.53
C ARG A 125 2.39 3.94 -21.08
N SER A 126 2.65 3.82 -19.78
CA SER A 126 3.55 2.81 -19.24
C SER A 126 2.80 1.71 -18.49
N ILE A 127 3.49 0.59 -18.29
CA ILE A 127 2.99 -0.53 -17.49
C ILE A 127 3.47 -0.38 -16.05
N SER A 128 2.62 -0.76 -15.10
CA SER A 128 2.97 -0.77 -13.68
C SER A 128 2.70 -2.14 -13.06
N VAL A 129 3.61 -2.55 -12.16
CA VAL A 129 3.54 -3.81 -11.41
C VAL A 129 4.18 -3.63 -10.04
N GLY A 130 3.74 -4.45 -9.08
CA GLY A 130 4.40 -4.59 -7.80
C GLY A 130 3.45 -4.44 -6.62
N ALA A 131 3.84 -5.07 -5.52
CA ALA A 131 3.17 -4.95 -4.24
C ALA A 131 3.37 -3.59 -3.56
N SER A 132 4.21 -2.71 -4.13
CA SER A 132 4.70 -1.51 -3.46
C SER A 132 3.59 -0.52 -3.06
N GLY A 133 2.54 -0.37 -3.85
CA GLY A 133 1.35 0.41 -3.45
C GLY A 133 0.69 -0.13 -2.17
N ALA A 134 0.58 -1.45 -2.04
CA ALA A 134 0.06 -2.09 -0.83
C ALA A 134 0.99 -1.89 0.39
N LEU A 135 2.32 -1.92 0.17
CA LEU A 135 3.31 -1.64 1.23
C LEU A 135 3.25 -0.20 1.72
N PHE A 136 3.12 0.76 0.81
CA PHE A 136 2.85 2.15 1.17
C PHE A 136 1.54 2.31 1.93
N GLY A 137 0.53 1.51 1.60
CA GLY A 137 -0.69 1.40 2.40
C GLY A 137 -0.45 0.94 3.84
N LEU A 138 0.39 -0.07 4.05
CA LEU A 138 0.77 -0.51 5.40
C LEU A 138 1.51 0.60 6.17
N LEU A 139 2.39 1.36 5.51
CA LEU A 139 3.04 2.54 6.10
C LEU A 139 2.04 3.65 6.46
N GLY A 140 1.07 3.94 5.58
CA GLY A 140 -0.02 4.87 5.84
C GLY A 140 -0.86 4.43 7.04
N ALA A 141 -1.19 3.14 7.11
CA ALA A 141 -1.93 2.58 8.24
C ALA A 141 -1.15 2.73 9.56
N MET A 142 0.16 2.49 9.56
CA MET A 142 1.02 2.76 10.74
C MET A 142 0.98 4.23 11.17
N LEU A 143 0.97 5.16 10.21
CA LEU A 143 0.90 6.59 10.53
C LEU A 143 -0.44 6.96 11.18
N SER A 144 -1.56 6.46 10.65
CA SER A 144 -2.88 6.69 11.24
C SER A 144 -3.02 6.06 12.64
N GLU A 145 -2.41 4.90 12.85
CA GLU A 145 -2.35 4.21 14.15
C GLU A 145 -1.60 5.06 15.18
N LEU A 146 -0.46 5.63 14.78
CA LEU A 146 0.34 6.52 15.62
C LEU A 146 -0.45 7.77 16.02
N PHE A 147 -1.20 8.38 15.11
CA PHE A 147 -2.07 9.52 15.43
C PHE A 147 -3.23 9.14 16.36
N THR A 148 -3.86 7.99 16.11
CA THR A 148 -5.02 7.52 16.88
C THR A 148 -4.62 7.11 18.31
N ASN A 149 -3.41 6.60 18.48
CA ASN A 149 -2.87 6.09 19.73
C ASN A 149 -1.73 6.95 20.29
N TRP A 150 -1.71 8.25 19.94
CA TRP A 150 -0.64 9.18 20.28
C TRP A 150 -0.26 9.18 21.76
N THR A 151 -1.21 8.95 22.67
CA THR A 151 -0.96 8.96 24.12
C THR A 151 -0.18 7.76 24.65
N ILE A 152 -0.10 6.65 23.89
CA ILE A 152 0.49 5.38 24.36
C ILE A 152 2.00 5.33 24.11
N TYR A 153 2.49 5.96 23.04
CA TYR A 153 3.91 5.91 22.68
C TYR A 153 4.75 6.82 23.59
N THR A 154 5.83 6.30 24.18
CA THR A 154 6.72 7.07 25.06
C THR A 154 7.62 8.02 24.25
N ASN A 155 8.08 7.60 23.07
CA ASN A 155 8.95 8.38 22.18
C ASN A 155 8.29 8.71 20.83
N LYS A 156 7.19 9.45 20.91
CA LYS A 156 6.24 9.74 19.80
C LYS A 156 6.91 10.48 18.64
N ALA A 157 7.68 11.50 18.98
CA ALA A 157 8.33 12.36 17.99
C ALA A 157 9.38 11.59 17.19
N ALA A 158 10.16 10.72 17.85
CA ALA A 158 11.13 9.87 17.17
C ALA A 158 10.45 8.87 16.24
N ALA A 159 9.40 8.16 16.71
CA ALA A 159 8.65 7.21 15.89
C ALA A 159 8.00 7.88 14.67
N LEU A 160 7.37 9.05 14.87
CA LEU A 160 6.79 9.84 13.79
C LEU A 160 7.86 10.30 12.79
N PHE A 161 8.96 10.84 13.29
CA PHE A 161 10.07 11.31 12.46
C PHE A 161 10.66 10.18 11.62
N THR A 162 10.96 9.03 12.23
CA THR A 162 11.45 7.86 11.50
C THR A 162 10.47 7.40 10.43
N LEU A 163 9.17 7.35 10.74
CA LEU A 163 8.17 6.92 9.77
C LEU A 163 8.06 7.90 8.59
N ILE A 164 8.04 9.22 8.87
CA ILE A 164 8.01 10.26 7.82
C ILE A 164 9.27 10.19 6.96
N VAL A 165 10.45 10.02 7.55
CA VAL A 165 11.72 9.88 6.81
C VAL A 165 11.69 8.66 5.90
N ILE A 166 11.21 7.51 6.39
CA ILE A 166 11.06 6.30 5.56
C ILE A 166 10.11 6.55 4.39
N ILE A 167 8.95 7.16 4.63
CA ILE A 167 7.97 7.49 3.58
C ILE A 167 8.60 8.43 2.54
N ALA A 168 9.27 9.50 3.00
CA ALA A 168 9.88 10.49 2.13
C ALA A 168 11.02 9.90 1.28
N ILE A 169 11.88 9.05 1.87
CA ILE A 169 12.95 8.37 1.13
C ILE A 169 12.36 7.44 0.06
N ASN A 170 11.33 6.65 0.39
CA ASN A 170 10.74 5.73 -0.60
C ASN A 170 10.05 6.50 -1.74
N LEU A 171 9.35 7.60 -1.46
CA LEU A 171 8.78 8.47 -2.50
C LEU A 171 9.86 9.16 -3.33
N ALA A 172 10.97 9.57 -2.73
CA ALA A 172 12.10 10.16 -3.44
C ALA A 172 12.75 9.14 -4.39
N VAL A 173 12.89 7.87 -3.95
CA VAL A 173 13.34 6.77 -4.82
C VAL A 173 12.36 6.55 -5.97
N GLY A 174 11.06 6.77 -5.76
CA GLY A 174 10.08 6.61 -6.83
C GLY A 174 10.08 7.70 -7.90
N ILE A 175 10.95 8.71 -7.79
CA ILE A 175 11.25 9.67 -8.87
C ILE A 175 12.14 9.00 -9.95
N LEU A 176 12.77 7.87 -9.63
CA LEU A 176 13.57 7.10 -10.58
C LEU A 176 12.66 6.52 -11.69
N PRO A 177 13.18 6.45 -12.93
CA PRO A 177 12.40 5.90 -14.04
C PRO A 177 11.97 4.46 -13.75
N HIS A 178 10.77 4.11 -14.21
CA HIS A 178 10.11 2.80 -14.01
C HIS A 178 9.57 2.54 -12.60
N VAL A 179 9.61 3.51 -11.69
CA VAL A 179 8.92 3.44 -10.40
C VAL A 179 7.63 4.23 -10.46
N ASP A 180 6.56 3.65 -9.92
CA ASP A 180 5.21 4.22 -9.97
C ASP A 180 4.87 4.92 -8.65
N ASN A 181 5.19 6.21 -8.58
CA ASN A 181 4.91 7.02 -7.40
C ASN A 181 3.40 7.30 -7.22
N PHE A 182 2.60 7.29 -8.28
CA PHE A 182 1.15 7.43 -8.13
C PHE A 182 0.54 6.21 -7.44
N ALA A 183 1.03 5.00 -7.73
CA ALA A 183 0.66 3.80 -6.99
C ALA A 183 1.04 3.90 -5.51
N HIS A 184 2.23 4.44 -5.20
CA HIS A 184 2.68 4.65 -3.81
C HIS A 184 1.81 5.65 -3.07
N ILE A 185 1.52 6.80 -3.68
CA ILE A 185 0.67 7.84 -3.09
C ILE A 185 -0.77 7.32 -2.88
N GLY A 186 -1.35 6.68 -3.90
CA GLY A 186 -2.71 6.16 -3.82
C GLY A 186 -2.85 5.05 -2.79
N GLY A 187 -1.85 4.17 -2.72
CA GLY A 187 -1.77 3.14 -1.69
C GLY A 187 -1.62 3.72 -0.29
N PHE A 188 -0.71 4.68 -0.10
CA PHE A 188 -0.50 5.37 1.17
C PHE A 188 -1.76 6.06 1.69
N LEU A 189 -2.43 6.85 0.84
CA LEU A 189 -3.67 7.54 1.21
C LEU A 189 -4.77 6.54 1.59
N THR A 190 -4.92 5.47 0.81
CA THR A 190 -5.90 4.42 1.09
C THR A 190 -5.63 3.74 2.43
N GLY A 191 -4.37 3.34 2.67
CA GLY A 191 -3.97 2.69 3.91
C GLY A 191 -4.06 3.60 5.12
N PHE A 192 -3.73 4.90 4.97
CA PHE A 192 -3.88 5.91 6.01
C PHE A 192 -5.34 6.07 6.44
N LEU A 193 -6.28 6.16 5.49
CA LEU A 193 -7.70 6.21 5.81
C LEU A 193 -8.20 4.88 6.40
N LEU A 194 -7.80 3.73 5.83
CA LEU A 194 -8.19 2.42 6.35
C LEU A 194 -7.66 2.16 7.76
N GLY A 195 -6.51 2.71 8.12
CA GLY A 195 -5.97 2.56 9.47
C GLY A 195 -6.81 3.30 10.53
N PHE A 196 -7.39 4.47 10.21
CA PHE A 196 -8.42 5.10 11.05
C PHE A 196 -9.70 4.29 11.15
N VAL A 197 -9.97 3.40 10.20
CA VAL A 197 -11.17 2.52 10.21
C VAL A 197 -10.91 1.22 10.97
N LEU A 198 -9.76 0.58 10.73
CA LEU A 198 -9.49 -0.81 11.12
C LEU A 198 -8.51 -0.93 12.31
N LEU A 199 -7.63 0.05 12.54
CA LEU A 199 -6.59 -0.03 13.56
C LEU A 199 -6.92 0.74 14.86
N VAL A 200 -8.18 1.16 15.04
CA VAL A 200 -8.63 1.87 16.24
C VAL A 200 -8.55 0.95 17.47
N ARG A 201 -7.78 1.37 18.49
CA ARG A 201 -7.71 0.69 19.79
C ARG A 201 -8.69 1.33 20.79
N PRO A 202 -9.38 0.53 21.63
CA PRO A 202 -10.20 1.07 22.70
C PRO A 202 -9.34 1.76 23.77
N GLN A 203 -9.93 2.72 24.47
CA GLN A 203 -9.23 3.44 25.53
C GLN A 203 -8.78 2.49 26.65
N PHE A 204 -7.58 2.71 27.19
CA PHE A 204 -7.04 1.95 28.33
C PHE A 204 -8.00 1.95 29.53
N GLY A 205 -8.61 3.11 29.82
CA GLY A 205 -9.58 3.23 30.92
C GLY A 205 -10.85 2.37 30.75
N TRP A 206 -11.28 2.07 29.51
CA TRP A 206 -12.40 1.14 29.27
C TRP A 206 -11.99 -0.32 29.49
N LEU A 207 -10.78 -0.69 29.05
CA LEU A 207 -10.20 -2.02 29.27
C LEU A 207 -10.03 -2.33 30.76
N GLU A 208 -9.60 -1.34 31.54
CA GLU A 208 -9.40 -1.45 32.99
C GLU A 208 -10.73 -1.50 33.76
N SER A 209 -11.73 -0.70 33.35
CA SER A 209 -13.09 -0.76 33.92
C SER A 209 -13.76 -2.12 33.73
N ARG A 210 -13.41 -2.88 32.68
CA ARG A 210 -13.99 -4.21 32.41
C ARG A 210 -13.56 -5.28 33.42
N HIS A 211 -12.48 -5.04 34.17
CA HIS A 211 -11.93 -5.96 35.17
C HIS A 211 -12.23 -5.54 36.62
N ARG A 212 -12.93 -4.41 36.85
CA ARG A 212 -13.34 -3.95 38.18
C ARG A 212 -14.83 -4.23 38.46
N PRO A 213 -15.23 -4.48 39.72
CA PRO A 213 -16.63 -4.66 40.09
C PRO A 213 -17.48 -3.43 39.72
N ALA A 214 -18.76 -3.67 39.41
CA ALA A 214 -19.70 -2.81 38.66
C ALA A 214 -20.03 -1.40 39.23
N ALA A 215 -19.22 -0.83 40.13
CA ALA A 215 -19.51 0.41 40.85
C ALA A 215 -18.85 1.68 40.27
N THR A 216 -18.22 1.64 39.09
CA THR A 216 -17.60 2.85 38.49
C THR A 216 -18.13 3.16 37.10
N ARG A 217 -18.40 4.45 36.88
CA ARG A 217 -18.87 5.06 35.63
C ARG A 217 -18.13 4.47 34.42
N LEU A 218 -18.84 3.73 33.57
CA LEU A 218 -18.29 3.18 32.32
C LEU A 218 -17.79 4.34 31.45
N LYS A 219 -16.47 4.48 31.31
CA LYS A 219 -15.89 5.38 30.31
C LYS A 219 -16.25 4.86 28.91
N SER A 220 -16.46 5.74 27.93
CA SER A 220 -16.71 5.33 26.54
C SER A 220 -15.55 4.47 26.01
N LYS A 221 -15.87 3.45 25.20
CA LYS A 221 -14.88 2.56 24.58
C LYS A 221 -13.88 3.31 23.69
N TYR A 222 -14.35 4.35 23.00
CA TYR A 222 -13.55 5.21 22.11
C TYR A 222 -13.74 6.69 22.46
N THR A 223 -12.73 7.51 22.17
CA THR A 223 -12.80 8.98 22.31
C THR A 223 -13.67 9.60 21.21
N VAL A 224 -14.13 10.84 21.40
CA VAL A 224 -14.88 11.59 20.38
C VAL A 224 -14.05 11.75 19.10
N TYR A 225 -12.76 12.11 19.22
CA TYR A 225 -11.86 12.25 18.07
C TYR A 225 -11.67 10.93 17.30
N GLN A 226 -11.63 9.79 17.99
CA GLN A 226 -11.57 8.46 17.34
C GLN A 226 -12.83 8.21 16.49
N TYR A 227 -14.02 8.54 16.99
CA TYR A 227 -15.25 8.43 16.20
C TYR A 227 -15.28 9.41 15.01
N VAL A 228 -14.81 10.65 15.20
CA VAL A 228 -14.72 11.64 14.12
C VAL A 228 -13.80 11.14 13.00
N PHE A 229 -12.60 10.65 13.33
CA PHE A 229 -11.68 10.06 12.34
C PHE A 229 -12.26 8.82 11.67
N TRP A 230 -12.93 7.96 12.44
CA TRP A 230 -13.55 6.75 11.91
C TRP A 230 -14.64 7.06 10.87
N ILE A 231 -15.56 7.99 11.17
CA ILE A 231 -16.63 8.40 10.27
C ILE A 231 -16.08 9.13 9.05
N SER A 232 -15.20 10.11 9.25
CA SER A 232 -14.65 10.91 8.15
C SER A 232 -13.81 10.04 7.20
N ALA A 233 -12.97 9.15 7.72
CA ALA A 233 -12.18 8.24 6.90
C ALA A 233 -13.06 7.25 6.11
N THR A 234 -14.14 6.74 6.72
CA THR A 234 -15.09 5.86 6.03
C THR A 234 -15.76 6.58 4.86
N ILE A 235 -16.23 7.81 5.06
CA ILE A 235 -16.85 8.62 4.00
C ILE A 235 -15.84 8.90 2.88
N LEU A 236 -14.62 9.34 3.24
CA LEU A 236 -13.57 9.65 2.27
C LEU A 236 -13.15 8.43 1.45
N LEU A 237 -13.08 7.24 2.07
CA LEU A 237 -12.80 5.99 1.34
C LEU A 237 -13.90 5.67 0.32
N ILE A 238 -15.16 5.70 0.74
CA ILE A 238 -16.29 5.38 -0.16
C ILE A 238 -16.33 6.37 -1.33
N VAL A 239 -16.25 7.68 -1.05
CA VAL A 239 -16.26 8.71 -2.07
C VAL A 239 -15.03 8.60 -2.97
N GLY A 240 -13.83 8.45 -2.40
CA GLY A 240 -12.57 8.36 -3.15
C GLY A 240 -12.53 7.17 -4.10
N PHE A 241 -12.91 5.97 -3.64
CA PHE A 241 -12.97 4.78 -4.50
C PHE A 241 -14.05 4.93 -5.58
N THR A 242 -15.23 5.44 -5.23
CA THR A 242 -16.33 5.62 -6.19
C THR A 242 -15.92 6.61 -7.28
N VAL A 243 -15.41 7.79 -6.91
CA VAL A 243 -14.96 8.82 -7.86
C VAL A 243 -13.80 8.29 -8.70
N GLY A 244 -12.79 7.66 -8.08
CA GLY A 244 -11.64 7.11 -8.79
C GLY A 244 -12.01 6.05 -9.82
N LEU A 245 -12.89 5.11 -9.47
CA LEU A 245 -13.38 4.09 -10.39
C LEU A 245 -14.22 4.69 -11.52
N VAL A 246 -15.13 5.62 -11.20
CA VAL A 246 -15.96 6.30 -12.21
C VAL A 246 -15.09 7.07 -13.20
N MET A 247 -14.09 7.82 -12.72
CA MET A 247 -13.16 8.55 -13.58
C MET A 247 -12.34 7.58 -14.44
N LEU A 248 -11.86 6.49 -13.86
CA LEU A 248 -11.06 5.50 -14.57
C LEU A 248 -11.86 4.86 -15.72
N PHE A 249 -13.06 4.36 -15.45
CA PHE A 249 -13.89 3.71 -16.48
C PHE A 249 -14.54 4.69 -17.47
N LYS A 250 -14.57 5.99 -17.16
CA LYS A 250 -14.87 7.04 -18.14
C LYS A 250 -13.70 7.37 -19.06
N GLY A 251 -12.50 6.85 -18.78
CA GLY A 251 -11.29 7.15 -19.53
C GLY A 251 -10.72 8.55 -19.27
N GLU A 252 -11.03 9.13 -18.12
CA GLU A 252 -10.46 10.44 -17.74
C GLU A 252 -8.96 10.31 -17.47
N ASN A 253 -8.18 11.25 -18.01
CA ASN A 253 -6.77 11.41 -17.67
C ASN A 253 -6.61 12.52 -16.63
N ALA A 254 -6.26 12.16 -15.39
CA ALA A 254 -6.05 13.14 -14.33
C ALA A 254 -4.76 13.95 -14.53
N ASN A 255 -3.80 13.42 -15.30
CA ASN A 255 -2.54 14.11 -15.59
C ASN A 255 -2.78 15.37 -16.46
N ASP A 256 -3.78 15.35 -17.35
CA ASP A 256 -4.12 16.50 -18.20
C ASP A 256 -4.60 17.72 -17.39
N LYS A 257 -5.06 17.49 -16.16
CA LYS A 257 -5.53 18.54 -15.24
C LYS A 257 -4.39 19.11 -14.37
N CYS A 258 -3.16 18.60 -14.50
CA CYS A 258 -2.04 18.93 -13.63
C CYS A 258 -0.70 18.97 -14.38
N SER A 259 -0.25 20.17 -14.72
CA SER A 259 0.98 20.39 -15.51
C SER A 259 2.29 19.99 -14.82
N TRP A 260 2.29 19.68 -13.52
CA TRP A 260 3.48 19.28 -12.77
C TRP A 260 3.44 17.82 -12.30
N CYS A 261 2.30 17.14 -12.46
CA CYS A 261 2.08 15.81 -11.90
C CYS A 261 3.01 14.75 -12.53
N HIS A 262 3.43 14.91 -13.79
CA HIS A 262 4.39 14.00 -14.41
C HIS A 262 5.74 13.94 -13.68
N TYR A 263 6.16 15.03 -13.03
CA TYR A 263 7.40 15.07 -12.23
C TYR A 263 7.31 14.24 -10.95
N LEU A 264 6.11 13.88 -10.50
CA LEU A 264 5.96 13.01 -9.33
C LEU A 264 6.45 11.59 -9.61
N SER A 265 6.33 11.09 -10.84
CA SER A 265 6.80 9.74 -11.19
C SER A 265 8.13 9.72 -11.94
N CYS A 266 8.52 10.82 -12.58
CA CYS A 266 9.84 10.89 -13.21
C CYS A 266 10.32 12.34 -13.36
N VAL A 267 11.50 12.63 -12.83
CA VAL A 267 12.20 13.90 -13.10
C VAL A 267 13.34 13.64 -14.10
N PRO A 268 13.34 14.29 -15.27
CA PRO A 268 14.39 14.09 -16.27
C PRO A 268 15.71 14.68 -15.78
N THR A 269 16.82 13.99 -16.02
CA THR A 269 18.17 14.45 -15.65
C THR A 269 19.15 14.23 -16.79
N SER A 270 20.39 14.72 -16.66
CA SER A 270 21.46 14.44 -17.65
C SER A 270 21.81 12.95 -17.78
N ARG A 271 21.38 12.11 -16.83
CA ARG A 271 21.65 10.66 -16.81
C ARG A 271 20.49 9.79 -17.30
N TRP A 272 19.27 10.32 -17.40
CA TRP A 272 18.09 9.56 -17.86
C TRP A 272 16.96 10.46 -18.36
N SER A 273 16.17 9.96 -19.32
CA SER A 273 14.97 10.61 -19.85
C SER A 273 13.69 9.97 -19.31
N CYS A 274 12.61 10.76 -19.24
CA CYS A 274 11.28 10.32 -18.81
C CYS A 274 10.34 10.02 -19.98
N ASN A 275 10.89 9.92 -21.20
CA ASN A 275 10.10 9.64 -22.40
C ASN A 275 9.82 8.14 -22.49
N ASN A 276 8.64 7.74 -22.04
CA ASN A 276 7.92 6.57 -22.53
C ASN A 276 6.56 7.03 -23.04
#